data_AF-M0E4D6-F1
#
_entry.id   AF-M0E4D6-F1
#
_cell.length_a   1.000
_cell.length_b   1.000
_cell.length_c   1.000
_cell.angle_alpha   90.00
_cell.angle_beta   90.00
_cell.angle_gamma   90.00
#
_symmetry.space_group_name_H-M   'P 1'
#
loop_
_entity.id
_entity.type
_entity.pdbx_description
1 polymer ?
#
loop_
_entity_poly.entity_id
_entity_poly.type
_entity_poly.pdbx_seq_one_letter_code
_entity_poly.pdbx_strand_id
1 'polypeptide(L)'
;MGIPVAAQSGGDTFGLTTENVTSTENQTIRGTSTLETGTELQIRVQSSGETEPQFLQSDSATVGPTGKWNATFDFSAIETHDTVEVSVVASENQSAEFETPVRNDQASSSNSSESAPGFGVVVAVAALAGGAFLLRSRR
;
A
#
# COMPACT_ATOMS: atom_id res chain seq x y z
N MET A 1 -8.09 -30.49 8.92
CA MET A 1 -7.45 -30.42 7.59
C MET A 1 -7.72 -29.01 7.07
N GLY A 2 -6.78 -28.09 7.28
CA GLY A 2 -6.91 -26.70 6.81
C GLY A 2 -6.35 -26.63 5.40
N ILE A 3 -7.13 -26.04 4.49
CA ILE A 3 -6.74 -25.61 3.16
C ILE A 3 -5.29 -25.08 3.14
N PRO A 4 -4.41 -25.57 2.23
CA PRO A 4 -3.11 -24.94 2.02
C PRO A 4 -3.36 -23.56 1.42
N VAL A 5 -2.81 -22.51 2.05
CA VAL A 5 -2.63 -21.24 1.37
C VAL A 5 -1.69 -21.50 0.18
N ALA A 6 -2.25 -21.46 -1.03
CA ALA A 6 -1.46 -21.51 -2.24
C ALA A 6 -0.65 -20.20 -2.34
N ALA A 7 0.60 -20.32 -2.81
CA ALA A 7 1.49 -19.23 -3.21
C ALA A 7 2.04 -18.30 -2.10
N GLN A 8 2.93 -18.84 -1.26
CA GLN A 8 4.03 -18.04 -0.68
C GLN A 8 5.36 -18.53 -1.26
N SER A 9 5.48 -18.57 -2.58
CA SER A 9 6.73 -18.93 -3.24
C SER A 9 7.34 -17.66 -3.84
N GLY A 10 7.90 -16.80 -2.98
CA GLY A 10 8.55 -15.55 -3.40
C GLY A 10 8.59 -14.39 -2.39
N GLY A 11 7.82 -14.50 -1.29
CA GLY A 11 7.54 -13.38 -0.36
C GLY A 11 8.73 -12.82 0.43
N ASP A 12 9.89 -13.50 0.47
CA ASP A 12 11.07 -12.99 1.18
C ASP A 12 11.96 -12.10 0.29
N THR A 13 11.88 -12.25 -1.04
CA THR A 13 12.81 -11.56 -1.96
C THR A 13 12.33 -10.17 -2.32
N PHE A 14 11.02 -9.98 -2.41
CA PHE A 14 10.39 -8.70 -2.71
C PHE A 14 9.38 -8.39 -1.62
N GLY A 15 9.28 -7.13 -1.23
CA GLY A 15 8.24 -6.63 -0.34
C GLY A 15 7.60 -5.38 -0.92
N LEU A 16 6.30 -5.21 -0.70
CA LEU A 16 5.61 -3.97 -1.03
C LEU A 16 5.49 -3.13 0.24
N THR A 17 5.93 -1.87 0.18
CA THR A 17 5.76 -0.91 1.29
C THR A 17 4.55 -0.01 1.04
N THR A 18 4.10 0.11 -0.21
CA THR A 18 2.84 0.77 -0.55
C THR A 18 1.67 -0.09 -0.08
N GLU A 19 0.87 0.43 0.84
CA GLU A 19 -0.32 -0.26 1.37
C GLU A 19 -1.57 0.02 0.54
N ASN A 20 -1.67 1.20 -0.06
CA ASN A 20 -2.77 1.61 -0.93
C ASN A 20 -2.28 2.59 -2.00
N VAL A 21 -3.02 2.67 -3.11
CA VAL A 21 -2.79 3.63 -4.20
C VAL A 21 -4.02 4.53 -4.37
N THR A 22 -3.85 5.72 -4.94
CA THR A 22 -4.97 6.61 -5.31
C THR A 22 -5.19 6.58 -6.82
N SER A 23 -6.42 6.88 -7.27
CA SER A 23 -6.73 7.04 -8.70
C SER A 23 -6.22 8.41 -9.18
N THR A 24 -4.91 8.53 -9.32
CA THR A 24 -4.23 9.74 -9.78
C THR A 24 -3.17 9.40 -10.82
N GLU A 25 -2.86 10.37 -11.65
CA GLU A 25 -1.63 10.38 -12.42
C GLU A 25 -0.40 10.48 -11.49
N ASN A 26 0.71 9.85 -11.88
CA ASN A 26 1.99 9.88 -11.15
C ASN A 26 1.97 9.23 -9.75
N GLN A 27 1.19 8.17 -9.55
CA GLN A 27 1.24 7.40 -8.31
C GLN A 27 2.56 6.65 -8.20
N THR A 28 3.30 6.90 -7.13
CA THR A 28 4.51 6.13 -6.82
C THR A 28 4.17 4.89 -6.02
N ILE A 29 4.54 3.73 -6.55
CA ILE A 29 4.56 2.45 -5.83
C ILE A 29 5.98 2.24 -5.28
N ARG A 30 6.06 1.81 -4.03
CA ARG A 30 7.32 1.61 -3.31
C ARG A 30 7.38 0.21 -2.76
N GLY A 31 8.57 -0.38 -2.84
CA GLY A 31 8.85 -1.66 -2.25
C GLY A 31 10.30 -1.83 -1.86
N THR A 32 10.57 -3.02 -1.34
CA THR A 32 11.88 -3.52 -0.95
C THR A 32 12.22 -4.77 -1.76
N SER A 33 13.50 -5.02 -1.92
CA SER A 33 14.03 -6.26 -2.49
C SER A 33 15.33 -6.63 -1.80
N THR A 34 15.59 -7.93 -1.64
CA THR A 34 16.84 -8.48 -1.11
C THR A 34 17.88 -8.76 -2.20
N LEU A 35 17.57 -8.43 -3.46
CA LEU A 35 18.49 -8.57 -4.59
C LEU A 35 19.63 -7.54 -4.53
N GLU A 36 20.63 -7.77 -5.37
CA GLU A 36 21.78 -6.88 -5.48
C GLU A 36 21.36 -5.47 -5.94
N THR A 37 22.09 -4.47 -5.46
CA THR A 37 21.90 -3.10 -5.94
C THR A 37 22.25 -3.02 -7.42
N GLY A 38 21.40 -2.37 -8.22
CA GLY A 38 21.55 -2.32 -9.66
C GLY A 38 20.80 -3.41 -10.42
N THR A 39 20.14 -4.35 -9.73
CA THR A 39 19.26 -5.32 -10.39
C THR A 39 18.03 -4.61 -10.96
N GLU A 40 17.74 -4.86 -12.24
CA GLU A 40 16.54 -4.36 -12.91
C GLU A 40 15.34 -5.23 -12.53
N LEU A 41 14.26 -4.57 -12.14
CA LEU A 41 12.97 -5.15 -11.78
C LEU A 41 11.94 -4.67 -12.79
N GLN A 42 11.09 -5.56 -13.22
CA GLN A 42 9.93 -5.25 -14.02
C GLN A 42 8.70 -5.26 -13.13
N ILE A 43 8.09 -4.10 -12.96
CA ILE A 43 6.91 -3.90 -12.13
C ILE A 43 5.73 -3.81 -13.08
N ARG A 44 4.79 -4.72 -12.93
CA ARG A 44 3.57 -4.81 -13.72
C ARG A 44 2.38 -4.57 -12.79
N VAL A 45 1.52 -3.65 -13.16
CA VAL A 45 0.30 -3.32 -12.44
C VAL A 45 -0.87 -3.63 -13.34
N GLN A 46 -1.77 -4.48 -12.87
CA GLN A 46 -2.99 -4.83 -13.58
C GLN A 46 -4.20 -4.69 -12.66
N SER A 47 -5.37 -4.38 -13.19
CA SER A 47 -6.60 -4.47 -12.38
C SER A 47 -6.87 -5.93 -11.97
N SER A 48 -7.29 -6.13 -10.73
CA SER A 48 -7.75 -7.45 -10.28
C SER A 48 -9.25 -7.60 -10.59
N GLY A 49 -9.61 -8.56 -11.44
CA GLY A 49 -11.01 -8.90 -11.73
C GLY A 49 -11.56 -8.38 -13.06
N GLU A 50 -12.90 -8.24 -13.13
CA GLU A 50 -13.65 -7.83 -14.33
C GLU A 50 -13.89 -6.30 -14.36
N THR A 51 -12.84 -5.51 -14.22
CA THR A 51 -12.90 -4.07 -14.48
C THR A 51 -12.91 -3.77 -15.96
N GLU A 52 -13.85 -2.93 -16.39
CA GLU A 52 -13.87 -2.35 -17.73
C GLU A 52 -13.71 -0.83 -17.64
N PRO A 53 -12.65 -0.24 -18.25
CA PRO A 53 -11.61 -0.88 -19.07
C PRO A 53 -10.56 -1.65 -18.25
N GLN A 54 -9.99 -2.71 -18.84
CA GLN A 54 -8.87 -3.43 -18.22
C GLN A 54 -7.65 -2.52 -18.14
N PHE A 55 -7.18 -2.25 -16.93
CA PHE A 55 -5.93 -1.54 -16.70
C PHE A 55 -4.75 -2.52 -16.74
N LEU A 56 -3.76 -2.21 -17.57
CA LEU A 56 -2.48 -2.92 -17.57
C LEU A 56 -1.36 -1.94 -17.86
N GLN A 57 -0.48 -1.74 -16.88
CA GLN A 57 0.76 -1.01 -17.05
C GLN A 57 1.97 -1.81 -16.58
N SER A 58 3.12 -1.54 -17.15
CA SER A 58 4.40 -2.14 -16.79
C SER A 58 5.50 -1.11 -16.92
N ASP A 59 6.34 -1.02 -15.89
CA ASP A 59 7.46 -0.10 -15.79
C ASP A 59 8.68 -0.85 -15.23
N SER A 60 9.87 -0.32 -15.50
CA SER A 60 11.13 -0.89 -15.02
C SER A 60 11.71 -0.04 -13.90
N ALA A 61 12.03 -0.64 -12.76
CA ALA A 61 12.74 0.02 -11.67
C ALA A 61 14.01 -0.73 -11.29
N THR A 62 14.99 -0.02 -10.74
CA THR A 62 16.24 -0.63 -10.29
C THR A 62 16.28 -0.71 -8.77
N VAL A 63 16.84 -1.79 -8.24
CA VAL A 63 17.10 -1.92 -6.80
C VAL A 63 18.18 -0.93 -6.39
N GLY A 64 17.83 -0.02 -5.48
CA GLY A 64 18.76 0.95 -4.92
C GLY A 64 19.71 0.35 -3.86
N PRO A 65 20.71 1.13 -3.39
CA PRO A 65 21.74 0.68 -2.42
C PRO A 65 21.21 0.23 -1.06
N THR A 66 19.93 0.53 -0.78
CA THR A 66 19.24 0.15 0.46
C THR A 66 18.29 -1.03 0.26
N GLY A 67 18.33 -1.69 -0.90
CA GLY A 67 17.37 -2.73 -1.26
C GLY A 67 15.96 -2.18 -1.46
N LYS A 68 15.84 -0.90 -1.87
CA LYS A 68 14.56 -0.23 -2.11
C LYS A 68 14.39 0.05 -3.58
N TRP A 69 13.17 -0.09 -4.07
CA TRP A 69 12.77 0.25 -5.44
C TRP A 69 11.49 1.07 -5.41
N ASN A 70 11.30 1.88 -6.44
CA ASN A 70 10.09 2.66 -6.62
C ASN A 70 9.81 2.80 -8.12
N ALA A 71 8.54 2.74 -8.48
CA ALA A 71 8.07 2.89 -9.85
C ALA A 71 6.87 3.83 -9.84
N THR A 72 6.70 4.62 -10.90
CA THR A 72 5.61 5.59 -10.98
C THR A 72 4.68 5.20 -12.11
N PHE A 73 3.38 5.12 -11.81
CA PHE A 73 2.36 4.71 -12.75
C PHE A 73 1.21 5.71 -12.79
N ASP A 74 0.49 5.69 -13.89
CA ASP A 74 -0.71 6.49 -14.07
C ASP A 74 -1.94 5.65 -13.72
N PHE A 75 -2.65 5.99 -12.63
CA PHE A 75 -3.88 5.31 -12.21
C PHE A 75 -5.13 6.12 -12.53
N SER A 76 -5.00 7.19 -13.32
CA SER A 76 -6.12 8.08 -13.66
C SER A 76 -7.24 7.36 -14.46
N ALA A 77 -6.88 6.25 -15.10
CA ALA A 77 -7.79 5.39 -15.85
C ALA A 77 -8.58 4.38 -14.99
N ILE A 78 -8.25 4.22 -13.70
CA ILE A 78 -8.90 3.24 -12.80
C ILE A 78 -9.91 3.94 -11.89
N GLU A 79 -11.07 3.34 -11.66
CA GLU A 79 -12.04 3.89 -10.70
C GLU A 79 -11.59 3.72 -9.24
N THR A 80 -11.94 4.71 -8.42
CA THR A 80 -11.73 4.63 -6.97
C THR A 80 -12.63 3.54 -6.39
N HIS A 81 -12.13 2.71 -5.46
CA HIS A 81 -12.73 1.46 -4.91
C HIS A 81 -12.39 0.16 -5.63
N ASP A 82 -11.55 0.22 -6.67
CA ASP A 82 -11.05 -0.99 -7.31
C ASP A 82 -9.82 -1.59 -6.58
N THR A 83 -9.38 -2.76 -6.99
CA THR A 83 -8.15 -3.40 -6.47
C THR A 83 -7.21 -3.67 -7.64
N VAL A 84 -5.92 -3.42 -7.42
CA VAL A 84 -4.90 -3.67 -8.43
C VAL A 84 -3.92 -4.71 -7.93
N GLU A 85 -3.48 -5.57 -8.84
CA GLU A 85 -2.42 -6.53 -8.62
C GLU A 85 -1.11 -5.95 -9.14
N VAL A 86 -0.13 -5.87 -8.25
CA VAL A 86 1.23 -5.42 -8.52
C VAL A 86 2.13 -6.64 -8.56
N SER A 87 2.55 -7.05 -9.76
CA SER A 87 3.53 -8.10 -9.98
C SER A 87 4.92 -7.49 -10.13
N VAL A 88 5.89 -7.96 -9.35
CA VAL A 88 7.31 -7.57 -9.45
C VAL A 88 8.08 -8.77 -9.95
N VAL A 89 8.80 -8.61 -11.05
CA VAL A 89 9.55 -9.68 -11.72
C VAL A 89 11.00 -9.24 -11.89
N ALA A 90 11.94 -9.97 -11.31
CA ALA A 90 13.37 -9.76 -11.59
C ALA A 90 13.89 -10.73 -12.66
N SER A 91 13.36 -11.95 -12.67
CA SER A 91 13.73 -13.01 -13.61
C SER A 91 12.63 -14.08 -13.65
N GLU A 92 12.70 -15.03 -14.58
CA GLU A 92 11.65 -16.04 -14.82
C GLU A 92 11.33 -16.91 -13.59
N ASN A 93 12.25 -17.00 -12.62
CA ASN A 93 12.09 -17.78 -11.40
C ASN A 93 12.00 -16.91 -10.12
N GLN A 94 11.96 -15.58 -10.28
CA GLN A 94 11.93 -14.61 -9.18
C GLN A 94 10.88 -13.55 -9.47
N SER A 95 9.66 -13.84 -9.03
CA SER A 95 8.54 -12.91 -9.07
C SER A 95 7.78 -12.90 -7.75
N ALA A 96 7.10 -11.79 -7.48
CA ALA A 96 6.16 -11.67 -6.37
C ALA A 96 4.94 -10.86 -6.83
N GLU A 97 3.78 -11.18 -6.28
CA GLU A 97 2.51 -10.55 -6.62
C GLU A 97 1.90 -9.99 -5.34
N PHE A 98 1.38 -8.77 -5.43
CA PHE A 98 0.83 -8.04 -4.29
C PHE A 98 -0.48 -7.38 -4.68
N GLU A 99 -1.56 -7.67 -3.94
CA GLU A 99 -2.84 -6.99 -4.13
C GLU A 99 -2.86 -5.68 -3.34
N THR A 100 -3.22 -4.57 -3.99
CA THR A 100 -3.26 -3.23 -3.42
C THR A 100 -4.60 -2.56 -3.71
N PRO A 101 -5.35 -2.12 -2.69
CA PRO A 101 -6.61 -1.42 -2.91
C PRO A 101 -6.40 0.02 -3.39
N VAL A 102 -7.28 0.49 -4.27
CA VAL A 102 -7.34 1.88 -4.73
C VAL A 102 -8.24 2.71 -3.80
N ARG A 103 -7.65 3.57 -2.98
CA ARG A 103 -8.36 4.43 -2.01
C ARG A 103 -8.11 5.91 -2.30
N ASN A 104 -9.16 6.65 -2.63
CA ASN A 104 -9.09 8.09 -2.89
C ASN A 104 -9.44 8.94 -1.67
N ASP A 105 -9.97 8.31 -0.63
CA ASP A 105 -10.40 8.91 0.63
C ASP A 105 -9.26 9.13 1.64
N GLN A 106 -8.03 8.71 1.33
CA GLN A 106 -6.91 8.80 2.26
C GLN A 106 -6.07 10.06 2.01
N ALA A 107 -6.49 11.17 2.62
CA ALA A 107 -5.50 11.97 3.33
C ALA A 107 -5.24 11.30 4.69
N SER A 108 -3.98 11.10 5.03
CA SER A 108 -3.42 10.69 6.34
C SER A 108 -2.85 9.28 6.40
N SER A 109 -1.55 9.25 6.67
CA SER A 109 -0.86 8.16 7.36
C SER A 109 -1.63 7.76 8.62
N SER A 110 -2.49 6.75 8.54
CA SER A 110 -2.98 6.06 9.73
C SER A 110 -1.97 4.98 10.07
N ASN A 111 -0.92 5.39 10.79
CA ASN A 111 0.00 4.49 11.48
C ASN A 111 -0.80 3.67 12.51
N SER A 112 -1.52 2.63 12.08
CA SER A 112 -2.03 1.61 13.00
C SER A 112 -0.90 0.66 13.31
N SER A 113 0.05 1.14 14.12
CA SER A 113 0.99 0.27 14.80
C SER A 113 0.25 -0.36 15.98
N GLU A 114 -0.41 -1.50 15.77
CA GLU A 114 -0.94 -2.29 16.88
C GLU A 114 -0.69 -3.78 16.67
N SER A 115 0.60 -4.14 16.56
CA SER A 115 1.03 -5.50 16.93
C SER A 115 1.11 -5.59 18.45
N ALA A 116 -0.02 -5.94 19.09
CA ALA A 116 -0.02 -6.51 20.43
C ALA A 116 -0.76 -7.86 20.38
N PRO A 117 -0.12 -8.97 20.79
CA PRO A 117 -0.71 -10.30 20.70
C PRO A 117 -1.81 -10.48 21.74
N GLY A 118 -3.05 -10.08 21.41
CA GLY A 118 -4.22 -10.20 22.28
C GLY A 118 -4.16 -9.30 23.51
N PHE A 119 -5.31 -8.78 23.94
CA PHE A 119 -5.49 -7.89 25.11
C PHE A 119 -5.05 -6.42 24.90
N GLY A 120 -5.93 -5.67 24.23
CA GLY A 120 -6.36 -4.37 24.77
C GLY A 120 -5.80 -3.13 24.10
N VAL A 121 -6.65 -2.46 23.31
CA VAL A 121 -6.65 -1.00 23.26
C VAL A 121 -8.03 -0.50 23.70
N VAL A 122 -7.98 0.31 24.76
CA VAL A 122 -9.10 1.00 25.37
C VAL A 122 -9.46 2.17 24.47
N VAL A 123 -10.68 2.22 23.95
CA VAL A 123 -11.20 3.42 23.31
C VAL A 123 -11.37 4.48 24.41
N ALA A 124 -10.48 5.46 24.48
CA ALA A 124 -10.71 6.65 25.28
C ALA A 124 -11.74 7.53 24.56
N VAL A 125 -13.03 7.26 24.79
CA VAL A 125 -14.10 8.22 24.48
C VAL A 125 -13.94 9.38 25.46
N ALA A 126 -13.30 10.47 25.04
CA ALA A 126 -13.35 11.72 25.80
C ALA A 126 -14.78 12.28 25.69
N ALA A 127 -15.54 12.10 26.76
CA ALA A 127 -16.95 12.44 26.87
C ALA A 127 -17.22 13.96 26.95
N LEU A 128 -18.34 14.35 26.35
CA LEU A 128 -19.13 15.54 26.65
C LEU A 128 -19.40 15.70 28.17
N ALA A 129 -19.01 16.83 28.78
CA ALA A 129 -19.76 17.51 29.86
C ALA A 129 -19.05 18.77 30.44
N GLY A 130 -19.70 19.93 30.33
CA GLY A 130 -20.05 20.76 31.49
C GLY A 130 -19.09 21.83 32.04
N GLY A 131 -19.60 23.07 32.16
CA GLY A 131 -19.33 24.00 33.29
C GLY A 131 -18.48 25.24 32.96
N ALA A 132 -19.10 26.42 32.79
CA ALA A 132 -19.29 27.48 33.81
C ALA A 132 -18.09 28.46 33.89
N PHE A 133 -18.21 29.72 33.44
CA PHE A 133 -18.77 30.90 34.12
C PHE A 133 -17.63 31.87 34.54
N LEU A 134 -17.85 33.17 34.32
CA LEU A 134 -17.27 34.35 35.00
C LEU A 134 -15.94 35.01 34.53
N LEU A 135 -16.13 36.12 33.81
CA LEU A 135 -16.06 37.52 34.35
C LEU A 135 -14.87 38.40 33.93
N ARG A 136 -15.26 39.62 33.48
CA ARG A 136 -14.57 40.93 33.53
C ARG A 136 -13.28 41.06 32.71
N SER A 137 -13.07 42.14 31.96
CA SER A 137 -13.29 43.53 32.36
C SER A 137 -13.57 44.43 31.17
N ARG A 138 -14.57 45.31 31.33
CA ARG A 138 -14.72 46.54 30.57
C ARG A 138 -13.67 47.54 31.03
N ARG A 139 -13.07 48.27 30.11
CA ARG A 139 -12.83 49.70 30.24
C ARG A 139 -13.11 50.34 28.90
#